data_AF-A0A9J6DLV6-F1
#
_entry.id   AF-A0A9J6DLV6-F1
#
_cell.length_a   1.000
_cell.length_b   1.000
_cell.length_c   1.000
_cell.angle_alpha   90.00
_cell.angle_beta   90.00
_cell.angle_gamma   90.00
#
_symmetry.space_group_name_H-M   'P 1'
#
loop_
_entity.id
_entity.type
_entity.pdbx_description
1 polymer ?
#
loop_
_entity_poly.entity_id
_entity_poly.type
_entity_poly.pdbx_seq_one_letter_code
_entity_poly.pdbx_strand_id
1 'polypeptide(L)'
;MSTAVSKPSRSKEAASRKSSENVRPPSPKSSKTSKTPKSPGSHEVLIPDEWDKKKGHKLPAERGPTMEEYADTAHSPAHEESLSGPVPAEEASTTHEDETTSVRGRRSSSVSMEHQREFERPRRRVDKRPDEMNSEEEPFVKPGTMRPKAPPPQIAKATRSSGLSSPMSKTFPAMSEQEFLSRVGSGVMVRQEPAFKEPIRVLVTAVTTELAYRMLIPLARGDVFGVDQPIVLHLYDESENISDMEGIAMEMEDCSFELLKQIVFTGEDEVAFLNVDVAFLNDSVPVDGDRALFEKCVQTYAGHGKALSAHAKKTVKVIITGHPINTNTYVCIRYAKSIPYENFTGLSRLNHNRAVTLLSQRLGVIPNKIVNMIVWGHRGDMLLPDYSRSVVIKKAKRYKISDLVSRDYLDEGLPEDVKIRDDLVQKLTKHPGILSRAKAACDQMRDWWIGLPAGQFVTMSVLSDGVYGVPPDLVFSYPVFIDNARSWKVVQGIPVDEKLRHCITESAKDLERERDEAMEVCTELAL
;
A
#
# COMPACT_ATOMS: atom_id res chain seq x y z
N MET A 1 5.26 45.18 52.50
CA MET A 1 5.89 46.52 52.38
C MET A 1 7.26 46.35 51.73
N SER A 2 7.84 47.42 51.17
CA SER A 2 9.04 47.36 50.31
C SER A 2 10.30 47.83 51.03
N THR A 3 11.45 47.62 50.35
CA THR A 3 12.80 48.23 50.47
C THR A 3 13.94 47.34 50.99
N ALA A 4 15.16 47.66 50.53
CA ALA A 4 16.38 46.84 50.57
C ALA A 4 17.46 47.49 51.47
N VAL A 5 18.76 47.44 51.06
CA VAL A 5 19.98 47.86 51.80
C VAL A 5 20.46 46.74 52.77
N SER A 6 21.75 46.38 52.94
CA SER A 6 23.06 46.97 52.54
C SER A 6 24.16 45.95 52.16
N LYS A 7 25.22 46.46 51.51
CA LYS A 7 26.64 46.05 51.62
C LYS A 7 27.43 47.29 52.15
N PRO A 8 28.77 47.31 52.41
CA PRO A 8 29.82 46.29 52.25
C PRO A 8 30.84 46.19 53.43
N SER A 9 31.86 45.32 53.31
CA SER A 9 33.21 45.54 53.89
C SER A 9 34.31 44.77 53.12
N ARG A 10 35.59 45.10 53.39
CA ARG A 10 36.83 44.46 52.86
C ARG A 10 37.50 43.65 54.01
N SER A 11 38.57 42.85 53.88
CA SER A 11 39.71 42.89 52.94
C SER A 11 40.60 41.62 52.90
N LYS A 12 41.21 41.36 51.73
CA LYS A 12 42.58 40.84 51.45
C LYS A 12 43.21 39.71 52.32
N GLU A 13 43.61 38.63 51.64
CA GLU A 13 44.98 38.01 51.56
C GLU A 13 44.94 36.82 50.57
N ALA A 14 46.04 36.13 50.19
CA ALA A 14 47.20 36.60 49.41
C ALA A 14 47.89 35.42 48.66
N ALA A 15 48.53 35.68 47.51
CA ALA A 15 49.23 34.70 46.63
C ALA A 15 48.32 33.58 46.04
N SER A 16 48.68 32.83 44.99
CA SER A 16 49.89 32.79 44.14
C SER A 16 49.52 32.60 42.65
N ARG A 17 50.40 32.97 41.71
CA ARG A 17 50.25 32.76 40.25
C ARG A 17 51.45 31.98 39.68
N LYS A 18 51.19 30.97 38.85
CA LYS A 18 52.09 30.49 37.79
C LYS A 18 51.30 30.08 36.55
N SER A 19 51.96 30.02 35.41
CA SER A 19 51.39 29.98 34.06
C SER A 19 51.74 28.73 33.26
N SER A 20 50.84 28.33 32.36
CA SER A 20 51.09 27.61 31.10
C SER A 20 49.97 28.07 30.15
N GLU A 21 50.23 28.69 28.99
CA GLU A 21 50.96 28.26 27.78
C GLU A 21 50.23 27.19 26.94
N ASN A 22 49.94 27.56 25.69
CA ASN A 22 49.23 26.76 24.70
C ASN A 22 50.17 25.78 23.99
N VAL A 23 49.74 24.52 23.83
CA VAL A 23 50.37 23.56 22.91
C VAL A 23 49.29 22.86 22.08
N ARG A 24 49.40 22.91 20.75
CA ARG A 24 48.61 22.08 19.83
C ARG A 24 49.39 20.81 19.46
N PRO A 25 48.80 19.60 19.55
CA PRO A 25 49.30 18.41 18.86
C PRO A 25 48.83 18.36 17.38
N PRO A 26 49.42 17.50 16.53
CA PRO A 26 49.45 17.74 15.07
C PRO A 26 48.64 16.77 14.18
N SER A 27 48.48 17.16 12.92
CA SER A 27 47.95 16.32 11.83
C SER A 27 49.05 15.47 11.16
N PRO A 28 48.84 14.15 10.92
CA PRO A 28 49.76 13.31 10.16
C PRO A 28 49.64 13.48 8.64
N LYS A 29 50.64 12.98 7.89
CA LYS A 29 50.79 13.17 6.43
C LYS A 29 50.39 11.93 5.61
N SER A 30 50.19 12.17 4.31
CA SER A 30 49.87 11.18 3.27
C SER A 30 50.85 10.01 3.15
N SER A 31 50.33 8.84 2.79
CA SER A 31 51.04 7.85 1.96
C SER A 31 50.29 7.64 0.64
N LYS A 32 50.99 7.33 -0.45
CA LYS A 32 50.40 7.08 -1.78
C LYS A 32 50.48 5.59 -2.12
N THR A 33 49.34 4.96 -2.41
CA THR A 33 49.27 3.83 -3.35
C THR A 33 48.04 4.01 -4.23
N SER A 34 48.18 3.80 -5.54
CA SER A 34 47.16 4.14 -6.53
C SER A 34 46.60 2.90 -7.22
N LYS A 35 45.32 2.60 -6.96
CA LYS A 35 44.46 1.81 -7.86
C LYS A 35 43.10 2.49 -7.93
N THR A 36 42.74 3.01 -9.11
CA THR A 36 41.45 3.61 -9.38
C THR A 36 40.38 2.54 -9.57
N PRO A 37 39.20 2.67 -8.93
CA PRO A 37 38.00 1.99 -9.40
C PRO A 37 37.65 2.52 -10.80
N LYS A 38 37.31 1.64 -11.73
CA LYS A 38 36.70 2.05 -13.00
C LYS A 38 35.26 2.51 -12.72
N SER A 39 34.77 3.47 -13.48
CA SER A 39 33.35 3.79 -13.51
C SER A 39 32.53 2.56 -13.93
N PRO A 40 31.34 2.31 -13.33
CA PRO A 40 30.40 1.37 -13.92
C PRO A 40 29.98 1.89 -15.29
N GLY A 41 30.06 1.04 -16.30
CA GLY A 41 29.65 1.39 -17.67
C GLY A 41 28.14 1.57 -17.77
N SER A 42 27.70 2.24 -18.83
CA SER A 42 26.29 2.29 -19.22
C SER A 42 25.75 0.87 -19.44
N HIS A 43 24.72 0.48 -18.69
CA HIS A 43 23.95 -0.70 -19.00
C HIS A 43 23.13 -0.44 -20.27
N GLU A 44 23.56 -1.04 -21.39
CA GLU A 44 22.70 -1.17 -22.56
C GLU A 44 21.49 -2.05 -22.21
N VAL A 45 20.29 -1.57 -22.56
CA VAL A 45 19.06 -2.33 -22.40
C VAL A 45 18.99 -3.35 -23.54
N LEU A 46 19.41 -4.59 -23.25
CA LEU A 46 19.29 -5.70 -24.20
C LEU A 46 17.82 -6.01 -24.46
N ILE A 47 17.36 -5.69 -25.67
CA ILE A 47 16.05 -6.05 -26.19
C ILE A 47 16.03 -7.58 -26.42
N PRO A 48 15.10 -8.36 -25.82
CA PRO A 48 15.20 -9.83 -25.86
C PRO A 48 14.74 -10.45 -27.20
N ASP A 49 15.70 -10.64 -28.10
CA ASP A 49 15.66 -11.67 -29.15
C ASP A 49 17.02 -12.40 -29.22
N GLU A 50 17.07 -13.55 -29.89
CA GLU A 50 18.26 -14.44 -30.00
C GLU A 50 18.78 -15.12 -28.70
N TRP A 51 17.98 -15.99 -28.08
CA TRP A 51 18.50 -17.07 -27.20
C TRP A 51 18.45 -18.48 -27.83
N ASP A 52 17.54 -18.72 -28.79
CA ASP A 52 17.12 -20.07 -29.23
C ASP A 52 18.02 -20.70 -30.33
N LYS A 53 19.35 -20.53 -30.24
CA LYS A 53 20.34 -21.11 -31.21
C LYS A 53 21.64 -21.68 -30.60
N LYS A 54 21.60 -22.38 -29.45
CA LYS A 54 22.72 -23.26 -29.03
C LYS A 54 22.41 -24.28 -27.93
N LYS A 55 21.80 -25.42 -28.31
CA LYS A 55 22.14 -26.80 -27.86
C LYS A 55 21.11 -27.80 -28.41
N GLY A 56 21.54 -28.66 -29.34
CA GLY A 56 20.67 -29.69 -29.90
C GLY A 56 20.60 -30.94 -29.01
N HIS A 57 19.54 -31.05 -28.20
CA HIS A 57 19.15 -32.30 -27.56
C HIS A 57 17.71 -32.65 -27.94
N LYS A 58 17.51 -33.80 -28.59
CA LYS A 58 16.20 -34.44 -28.64
C LYS A 58 15.93 -35.10 -27.29
N LEU A 59 14.73 -34.91 -26.75
CA LEU A 59 14.19 -35.67 -25.63
C LEU A 59 12.87 -36.32 -26.07
N PRO A 60 12.47 -37.47 -25.48
CA PRO A 60 11.39 -38.29 -26.00
C PRO A 60 10.00 -37.67 -25.79
N ALA A 61 9.03 -38.17 -26.56
CA ALA A 61 7.62 -37.84 -26.38
C ALA A 61 6.98 -38.79 -25.37
N GLU A 62 6.80 -38.32 -24.14
CA GLU A 62 6.04 -39.03 -23.10
C GLU A 62 4.69 -38.35 -22.86
N ARG A 63 3.72 -39.16 -22.40
CA ARG A 63 2.32 -38.73 -22.24
C ARG A 63 2.16 -37.91 -20.95
N GLY A 64 1.36 -36.84 -21.00
CA GLY A 64 0.94 -36.15 -19.78
C GLY A 64 -0.03 -37.00 -18.95
N PRO A 65 -0.02 -36.87 -17.61
CA PRO A 65 -0.93 -37.61 -16.73
C PRO A 65 -2.40 -37.14 -16.90
N THR A 66 -3.33 -38.05 -16.63
CA THR A 66 -4.78 -37.82 -16.66
C THR A 66 -5.37 -37.52 -15.28
N MET A 67 -6.64 -37.14 -15.25
CA MET A 67 -7.38 -36.54 -14.12
C MET A 67 -7.74 -37.49 -12.95
N GLU A 68 -6.84 -38.40 -12.57
CA GLU A 68 -7.14 -39.48 -11.59
C GLU A 68 -6.23 -39.50 -10.34
N GLU A 69 -5.08 -38.81 -10.32
CA GLU A 69 -4.13 -38.82 -9.18
C GLU A 69 -4.50 -37.89 -7.99
N TYR A 70 -5.79 -37.56 -7.79
CA TYR A 70 -6.24 -36.61 -6.75
C TYR A 70 -7.46 -37.05 -5.92
N ALA A 71 -7.87 -38.32 -6.02
CA ALA A 71 -9.11 -38.80 -5.40
C ALA A 71 -8.94 -40.15 -4.67
N ASP A 72 -8.07 -40.21 -3.65
CA ASP A 72 -8.08 -41.33 -2.69
C ASP A 72 -7.47 -40.96 -1.32
N THR A 73 -8.33 -40.67 -0.32
CA THR A 73 -8.21 -40.97 1.13
C THR A 73 -9.18 -40.13 1.97
N ALA A 74 -10.44 -40.56 2.09
CA ALA A 74 -11.32 -40.27 3.24
C ALA A 74 -12.63 -41.09 3.14
N HIS A 75 -12.74 -42.19 3.88
CA HIS A 75 -14.03 -42.84 4.11
C HIS A 75 -14.75 -42.21 5.31
N SER A 76 -16.05 -41.94 5.16
CA SER A 76 -16.95 -41.75 6.30
C SER A 76 -17.40 -43.09 6.87
N PRO A 77 -17.62 -43.17 8.19
CA PRO A 77 -18.81 -43.82 8.74
C PRO A 77 -19.76 -42.77 9.32
N ALA A 78 -21.03 -43.14 9.53
CA ALA A 78 -22.05 -42.25 10.07
C ALA A 78 -22.86 -42.96 11.18
N HIS A 79 -23.38 -42.14 12.11
CA HIS A 79 -24.37 -42.46 13.15
C HIS A 79 -24.05 -43.59 14.15
N GLU A 80 -23.97 -43.21 15.42
CA GLU A 80 -24.71 -43.90 16.48
C GLU A 80 -25.17 -42.85 17.52
N GLU A 81 -26.35 -43.04 18.14
CA GLU A 81 -26.95 -42.10 19.10
C GLU A 81 -26.86 -42.63 20.54
N SER A 82 -26.60 -41.77 21.52
CA SER A 82 -27.05 -42.01 22.91
C SER A 82 -27.17 -40.70 23.71
N LEU A 83 -28.01 -40.71 24.74
CA LEU A 83 -28.42 -39.54 25.53
C LEU A 83 -27.98 -39.69 26.99
N SER A 84 -27.26 -38.71 27.56
CA SER A 84 -27.36 -38.30 28.98
C SER A 84 -26.41 -37.15 29.34
N GLY A 85 -26.80 -36.32 30.31
CA GLY A 85 -25.91 -35.54 31.18
C GLY A 85 -26.52 -35.53 32.60
N PRO A 86 -26.22 -34.56 33.49
CA PRO A 86 -25.06 -33.64 33.55
C PRO A 86 -24.47 -33.54 34.99
N VAL A 87 -23.56 -32.57 35.26
CA VAL A 87 -23.15 -32.06 36.61
C VAL A 87 -22.25 -33.03 37.44
N PRO A 88 -21.37 -32.61 38.38
CA PRO A 88 -21.03 -31.25 38.89
C PRO A 88 -19.56 -30.79 38.68
N ALA A 89 -19.23 -29.62 39.20
CA ALA A 89 -17.87 -29.15 39.51
C ALA A 89 -17.61 -29.19 41.03
N GLU A 90 -16.35 -29.12 41.47
CA GLU A 90 -15.99 -28.96 42.89
C GLU A 90 -14.68 -28.17 43.04
N GLU A 91 -14.52 -27.46 44.16
CA GLU A 91 -13.38 -26.59 44.49
C GLU A 91 -12.38 -27.28 45.43
N ALA A 92 -11.09 -26.92 45.36
CA ALA A 92 -10.14 -27.21 46.45
C ALA A 92 -8.99 -26.19 46.50
N SER A 93 -8.96 -25.37 47.55
CA SER A 93 -7.87 -24.44 47.88
C SER A 93 -7.04 -24.94 49.06
N THR A 94 -5.71 -24.76 49.04
CA THR A 94 -4.82 -24.53 50.22
C THR A 94 -3.38 -24.38 49.69
N THR A 95 -2.79 -23.18 49.63
CA THR A 95 -2.07 -22.45 50.71
C THR A 95 -0.84 -23.16 51.28
N HIS A 96 0.34 -22.59 51.04
CA HIS A 96 1.38 -22.48 52.07
C HIS A 96 2.32 -21.29 51.81
N GLU A 97 2.54 -20.48 52.86
CA GLU A 97 3.58 -19.44 52.98
C GLU A 97 4.90 -20.11 53.46
N ASP A 98 6.10 -19.49 53.45
CA ASP A 98 6.53 -18.13 53.07
C ASP A 98 7.85 -18.21 52.22
N GLU A 99 8.93 -17.41 52.23
CA GLU A 99 9.42 -16.28 53.04
C GLU A 99 10.30 -15.31 52.20
N THR A 100 10.89 -14.30 52.83
CA THR A 100 11.58 -13.15 52.22
C THR A 100 13.04 -13.43 51.80
N THR A 101 13.76 -12.63 50.99
CA THR A 101 14.32 -11.32 51.41
C THR A 101 14.92 -10.46 50.27
N SER A 102 14.73 -9.14 50.38
CA SER A 102 15.74 -8.07 50.23
C SER A 102 16.49 -7.77 48.90
N VAL A 103 15.99 -6.77 48.18
CA VAL A 103 16.69 -5.51 47.78
C VAL A 103 18.12 -5.56 47.20
N ARG A 104 18.28 -5.12 45.94
CA ARG A 104 19.35 -4.16 45.54
C ARG A 104 19.05 -3.43 44.22
N GLY A 105 19.03 -2.09 44.25
CA GLY A 105 18.83 -1.24 43.06
C GLY A 105 20.10 -0.55 42.54
N ARG A 106 20.13 -0.27 41.24
CA ARG A 106 20.98 0.73 40.55
C ARG A 106 20.13 1.36 39.45
N ARG A 107 19.81 2.66 39.54
CA ARG A 107 20.61 3.81 39.06
C ARG A 107 20.69 3.91 37.53
N SER A 108 19.96 4.91 37.04
CA SER A 108 20.01 5.54 35.71
C SER A 108 21.40 5.87 35.16
N SER A 109 21.52 5.85 33.83
CA SER A 109 22.38 6.76 33.06
C SER A 109 21.59 7.35 31.89
N SER A 110 21.67 8.66 31.71
CA SER A 110 21.03 9.45 30.63
C SER A 110 22.10 10.01 29.67
N VAL A 111 21.72 10.96 28.78
CA VAL A 111 22.56 11.65 27.75
C VAL A 111 22.74 10.83 26.46
N SER A 112 22.48 11.32 25.23
CA SER A 112 22.03 12.65 24.75
C SER A 112 21.04 12.54 23.57
N MET A 113 20.31 13.63 23.30
CA MET A 113 19.58 13.88 22.04
C MET A 113 20.53 14.22 20.89
N GLU A 114 20.04 14.13 19.64
CA GLU A 114 19.85 15.32 18.77
C GLU A 114 19.08 15.01 17.46
N HIS A 115 17.96 15.72 17.24
CA HIS A 115 17.34 16.17 15.95
C HIS A 115 15.80 16.15 15.98
N GLN A 116 15.19 17.13 16.67
CA GLN A 116 13.82 17.55 16.39
C GLN A 116 13.83 18.75 15.42
N ARG A 117 12.82 18.81 14.55
CA ARG A 117 12.38 20.05 13.88
C ARG A 117 10.86 20.02 13.75
N GLU A 118 10.20 20.96 14.40
CA GLU A 118 8.75 21.12 14.37
C GLU A 118 8.27 21.62 13.00
N PHE A 119 7.03 21.27 12.63
CA PHE A 119 6.32 21.80 11.48
C PHE A 119 5.09 22.59 11.95
N GLU A 120 5.30 23.79 12.48
CA GLU A 120 4.19 24.73 12.67
C GLU A 120 3.68 25.24 11.31
N ARG A 121 2.38 25.03 11.03
CA ARG A 121 1.69 25.74 9.93
C ARG A 121 1.24 27.12 10.45
N PRO A 122 1.72 28.25 9.88
CA PRO A 122 1.38 29.57 10.40
C PRO A 122 -0.08 29.95 10.09
N ARG A 123 -0.88 30.20 11.14
CA ARG A 123 -2.24 30.74 11.01
C ARG A 123 -2.20 32.14 10.37
N ARG A 124 -2.93 32.35 9.27
CA ARG A 124 -3.10 33.69 8.66
C ARG A 124 -3.82 34.63 9.63
N ARG A 125 -3.14 35.68 10.09
CA ARG A 125 -3.79 36.85 10.70
C ARG A 125 -4.20 37.82 9.60
N VAL A 126 -5.48 38.20 9.58
CA VAL A 126 -5.95 39.37 8.85
C VAL A 126 -5.72 40.58 9.73
N ASP A 127 -5.06 41.62 9.21
CA ASP A 127 -5.14 42.96 9.79
C ASP A 127 -4.99 44.02 8.70
N LYS A 128 -5.71 45.13 8.82
CA LYS A 128 -5.73 46.23 7.85
C LYS A 128 -4.85 47.38 8.35
N ARG A 129 -4.04 48.00 7.47
CA ARG A 129 -3.62 49.40 7.61
C ARG A 129 -3.54 50.11 6.25
N PRO A 130 -3.63 51.45 6.21
CA PRO A 130 -3.92 52.20 4.99
C PRO A 130 -2.81 53.22 4.65
N ASP A 131 -3.19 54.18 3.80
CA ASP A 131 -2.69 55.56 3.72
C ASP A 131 -1.64 55.93 2.64
N GLU A 132 -2.12 56.89 1.83
CA GLU A 132 -1.45 58.07 1.26
C GLU A 132 -0.68 58.06 -0.07
N MET A 133 -0.83 59.22 -0.72
CA MET A 133 -0.20 59.74 -1.94
C MET A 133 1.21 60.27 -1.59
N ASN A 134 2.10 60.71 -2.50
CA ASN A 134 1.84 61.42 -3.75
C ASN A 134 3.06 61.44 -4.71
N SER A 135 2.80 61.81 -5.97
CA SER A 135 3.65 62.51 -6.95
C SER A 135 5.19 62.47 -6.86
N GLU A 136 5.83 62.05 -7.96
CA GLU A 136 6.59 62.97 -8.85
C GLU A 136 6.75 62.35 -10.26
N GLU A 137 7.07 63.17 -11.27
CA GLU A 137 7.00 62.83 -12.71
C GLU A 137 8.37 62.60 -13.36
N GLU A 138 8.49 61.68 -14.34
CA GLU A 138 9.28 61.86 -15.58
C GLU A 138 8.99 60.74 -16.64
N PRO A 139 9.44 60.79 -17.92
CA PRO A 139 8.49 61.09 -18.98
C PRO A 139 8.33 60.04 -20.11
N PHE A 140 7.43 60.35 -21.05
CA PHE A 140 7.02 59.53 -22.20
C PHE A 140 8.15 59.18 -23.19
N VAL A 141 8.32 57.89 -23.51
CA VAL A 141 9.19 57.41 -24.62
C VAL A 141 8.42 56.45 -25.53
N LYS A 142 8.62 56.55 -26.85
CA LYS A 142 7.87 55.81 -27.88
C LYS A 142 8.37 54.36 -28.06
N PRO A 143 7.50 53.41 -28.43
CA PRO A 143 7.89 52.00 -28.62
C PRO A 143 8.80 51.81 -29.85
N GLY A 144 10.00 51.26 -29.62
CA GLY A 144 11.02 51.04 -30.65
C GLY A 144 11.24 49.56 -31.01
N THR A 145 10.82 49.19 -32.22
CA THR A 145 11.42 48.14 -33.08
C THR A 145 12.11 46.93 -32.42
N MET A 146 11.40 45.80 -32.29
CA MET A 146 12.06 44.48 -32.33
C MET A 146 12.51 44.15 -33.76
N ARG A 147 13.62 43.41 -33.90
CA ARG A 147 14.23 43.08 -35.21
C ARG A 147 13.50 41.94 -35.93
N PRO A 148 13.41 41.97 -37.27
CA PRO A 148 12.80 40.89 -38.06
C PRO A 148 13.65 39.60 -38.08
N LYS A 149 12.99 38.45 -38.25
CA LYS A 149 13.66 37.17 -38.54
C LYS A 149 14.23 37.15 -39.97
N ALA A 150 15.38 36.52 -40.16
CA ALA A 150 16.02 36.37 -41.47
C ALA A 150 15.25 35.37 -42.38
N PRO A 151 15.26 35.58 -43.71
CA PRO A 151 14.59 34.70 -44.67
C PRO A 151 15.38 33.40 -44.96
N PRO A 152 14.72 32.33 -45.43
CA PRO A 152 15.40 31.13 -45.92
C PRO A 152 16.16 31.41 -47.24
N PRO A 153 17.24 30.65 -47.53
CA PRO A 153 18.09 30.90 -48.69
C PRO A 153 17.41 30.53 -50.02
N GLN A 154 17.69 31.32 -51.06
CA GLN A 154 17.28 31.02 -52.44
C GLN A 154 18.27 30.04 -53.09
N ILE A 155 17.75 29.00 -53.75
CA ILE A 155 18.54 28.11 -54.61
C ILE A 155 18.26 28.48 -56.08
N ALA A 156 19.34 28.59 -56.87
CA ALA A 156 19.27 29.03 -58.26
C ALA A 156 18.70 27.95 -59.21
N LYS A 157 18.28 28.40 -60.41
CA LYS A 157 17.70 27.54 -61.46
C LYS A 157 18.71 26.52 -61.99
N ALA A 158 18.37 25.23 -61.87
CA ALA A 158 18.95 24.16 -62.70
C ALA A 158 18.10 23.92 -63.96
N THR A 159 18.70 23.42 -65.03
CA THR A 159 18.11 23.32 -66.37
C THR A 159 17.34 22.02 -66.63
N ARG A 160 16.48 22.03 -67.67
CA ARG A 160 15.66 20.87 -68.10
C ARG A 160 16.51 19.71 -68.62
N SER A 161 16.35 18.53 -68.03
CA SER A 161 16.44 17.20 -68.69
C SER A 161 15.93 16.13 -67.70
N SER A 162 15.32 15.01 -68.09
CA SER A 162 14.58 14.64 -69.30
C SER A 162 13.92 13.27 -69.05
N GLY A 163 12.59 13.20 -68.97
CA GLY A 163 11.84 11.94 -68.84
C GLY A 163 11.95 11.22 -67.48
N LEU A 164 10.84 11.17 -66.75
CA LEU A 164 10.01 9.95 -66.59
C LEU A 164 8.67 10.36 -65.95
N SER A 165 7.65 9.50 -66.05
CA SER A 165 6.28 9.82 -65.63
C SER A 165 6.08 9.78 -64.12
N SER A 166 5.71 10.91 -63.51
CA SER A 166 5.13 10.92 -62.17
C SER A 166 3.65 10.52 -62.23
N PRO A 167 3.16 9.60 -61.38
CA PRO A 167 1.72 9.32 -61.29
C PRO A 167 0.96 10.56 -60.77
N MET A 168 -0.28 10.70 -61.22
CA MET A 168 -1.12 11.88 -60.91
C MET A 168 -1.27 12.11 -59.41
N SER A 169 -1.27 13.40 -59.02
CA SER A 169 -1.81 13.85 -57.74
C SER A 169 -3.26 13.38 -57.62
N LYS A 170 -3.49 12.34 -56.81
CA LYS A 170 -4.84 11.93 -56.41
C LYS A 170 -5.36 12.90 -55.36
N THR A 171 -5.83 14.05 -55.84
CA THR A 171 -6.90 14.76 -55.12
C THR A 171 -8.07 13.79 -55.00
N PHE A 172 -8.29 13.27 -53.79
CA PHE A 172 -9.53 12.56 -53.50
C PHE A 172 -10.66 13.59 -53.64
N PRO A 173 -11.63 13.40 -54.55
CA PRO A 173 -12.76 14.31 -54.64
C PRO A 173 -13.50 14.27 -53.30
N ALA A 174 -13.96 15.43 -52.82
CA ALA A 174 -14.82 15.49 -51.66
C ALA A 174 -16.09 14.68 -51.96
N MET A 175 -16.31 13.63 -51.18
CA MET A 175 -17.48 12.76 -51.32
C MET A 175 -18.75 13.59 -51.12
N SER A 176 -19.72 13.46 -52.03
CA SER A 176 -21.00 14.17 -51.86
C SER A 176 -21.76 13.61 -50.66
N GLU A 177 -22.59 14.43 -50.01
CA GLU A 177 -23.40 14.00 -48.87
C GLU A 177 -24.30 12.81 -49.23
N GLN A 178 -24.89 12.81 -50.42
CA GLN A 178 -25.68 11.69 -50.95
C GLN A 178 -24.84 10.41 -51.15
N GLU A 179 -23.60 10.54 -51.62
CA GLU A 179 -22.69 9.40 -51.77
C GLU A 179 -22.24 8.85 -50.40
N PHE A 180 -21.98 9.73 -49.42
CA PHE A 180 -21.71 9.32 -48.03
C PHE A 180 -22.90 8.57 -47.44
N LEU A 181 -24.11 9.13 -47.52
CA LEU A 181 -25.34 8.49 -47.04
C LEU A 181 -25.64 7.18 -47.77
N SER A 182 -25.31 7.05 -49.07
CA SER A 182 -25.46 5.79 -49.81
C SER A 182 -24.50 4.67 -49.33
N ARG A 183 -23.34 5.04 -48.77
CA ARG A 183 -22.37 4.10 -48.18
C ARG A 183 -22.69 3.77 -46.73
N VAL A 184 -23.28 4.71 -45.98
CA VAL A 184 -23.88 4.48 -44.65
C VAL A 184 -25.33 3.97 -44.83
N GLY A 185 -25.50 2.95 -45.69
CA GLY A 185 -26.81 2.46 -46.12
C GLY A 185 -27.57 1.75 -45.00
N SER A 186 -28.62 2.42 -44.48
CA SER A 186 -29.65 1.91 -43.55
C SER A 186 -29.18 1.29 -42.21
N GLY A 187 -27.89 1.10 -42.00
CA GLY A 187 -27.31 0.66 -40.75
C GLY A 187 -27.32 1.80 -39.72
N VAL A 188 -28.39 1.90 -38.94
CA VAL A 188 -28.34 2.60 -37.65
C VAL A 188 -27.29 1.86 -36.82
N MET A 189 -26.09 2.41 -36.76
CA MET A 189 -25.00 1.86 -35.95
C MET A 189 -25.26 2.20 -34.49
N VAL A 190 -26.29 1.55 -33.93
CA VAL A 190 -26.63 1.59 -32.51
C VAL A 190 -25.37 1.25 -31.76
N ARG A 191 -24.83 2.23 -31.03
CA ARG A 191 -23.90 1.93 -29.94
C ARG A 191 -24.70 1.06 -28.99
N GLN A 192 -24.37 -0.23 -28.92
CA GLN A 192 -24.77 -1.03 -27.78
C GLN A 192 -24.03 -0.44 -26.59
N GLU A 193 -24.73 0.42 -25.84
CA GLU A 193 -24.23 0.85 -24.54
C GLU A 193 -24.00 -0.41 -23.70
N PRO A 194 -22.86 -0.52 -22.99
CA PRO A 194 -22.58 -1.69 -22.18
C PRO A 194 -23.69 -1.85 -21.15
N ALA A 195 -24.20 -3.07 -21.01
CA ALA A 195 -25.25 -3.38 -20.06
C ALA A 195 -24.71 -3.27 -18.62
N PHE A 196 -24.73 -2.05 -18.08
CA PHE A 196 -24.24 -1.75 -16.75
C PHE A 196 -25.02 -2.50 -15.67
N LYS A 197 -24.30 -2.92 -14.64
CA LYS A 197 -24.86 -3.46 -13.39
C LYS A 197 -25.48 -2.33 -12.56
N GLU A 198 -26.27 -2.72 -11.55
CA GLU A 198 -26.73 -1.78 -10.51
C GLU A 198 -25.53 -1.10 -9.81
N PRO A 199 -25.56 0.21 -9.55
CA PRO A 199 -24.45 0.91 -8.90
C PRO A 199 -24.18 0.40 -7.47
N ILE A 200 -22.91 0.13 -7.16
CA ILE A 200 -22.46 -0.23 -5.81
C ILE A 200 -21.97 1.00 -5.03
N ARG A 201 -22.19 1.02 -3.72
CA ARG A 201 -21.73 2.10 -2.83
C ARG A 201 -20.35 1.77 -2.29
N VAL A 202 -19.37 2.64 -2.55
CA VAL A 202 -17.94 2.44 -2.26
C VAL A 202 -17.45 3.54 -1.33
N LEU A 203 -17.21 3.20 -0.07
CA LEU A 203 -16.66 4.10 0.95
C LEU A 203 -15.13 4.17 0.88
N VAL A 204 -14.61 5.39 0.99
CA VAL A 204 -13.19 5.71 1.12
C VAL A 204 -13.03 6.71 2.27
N THR A 205 -12.53 6.23 3.41
CA THR A 205 -12.26 7.09 4.59
C THR A 205 -10.90 7.80 4.48
N ALA A 206 -10.67 8.80 5.34
CA ALA A 206 -9.50 9.67 5.31
C ALA A 206 -9.16 10.14 3.88
N VAL A 207 -10.19 10.53 3.12
CA VAL A 207 -10.12 10.77 1.66
C VAL A 207 -9.12 11.86 1.27
N THR A 208 -8.92 12.85 2.15
CA THR A 208 -7.94 13.93 1.94
C THR A 208 -6.49 13.46 2.02
N THR A 209 -6.26 12.25 2.54
CA THR A 209 -4.91 11.68 2.57
C THR A 209 -4.42 11.32 1.17
N GLU A 210 -3.12 11.54 0.97
CA GLU A 210 -2.38 11.14 -0.23
C GLU A 210 -2.52 9.64 -0.60
N LEU A 211 -2.95 8.78 0.33
CA LEU A 211 -3.20 7.35 0.12
C LEU A 211 -4.57 7.13 -0.50
N ALA A 212 -5.61 7.66 0.13
CA ALA A 212 -7.01 7.49 -0.27
C ALA A 212 -7.30 8.16 -1.62
N TYR A 213 -6.86 9.42 -1.80
CA TYR A 213 -6.99 10.18 -3.05
C TYR A 213 -6.46 9.40 -4.26
N ARG A 214 -5.33 8.68 -4.12
CA ARG A 214 -4.73 7.86 -5.19
C ARG A 214 -5.49 6.57 -5.53
N MET A 215 -6.51 6.19 -4.75
CA MET A 215 -7.42 5.09 -5.10
C MET A 215 -8.60 5.55 -5.97
N LEU A 216 -8.99 6.83 -5.90
CA LEU A 216 -10.25 7.32 -6.50
C LEU A 216 -10.31 7.10 -8.02
N ILE A 217 -9.21 7.34 -8.74
CA ILE A 217 -9.13 7.11 -10.20
C ILE A 217 -9.29 5.61 -10.54
N PRO A 218 -8.50 4.66 -9.99
CA PRO A 218 -8.74 3.22 -10.19
C PRO A 218 -10.16 2.75 -9.87
N LEU A 219 -10.80 3.30 -8.82
CA LEU A 219 -12.17 2.97 -8.45
C LEU A 219 -13.16 3.46 -9.50
N ALA A 220 -13.18 4.76 -9.80
CA ALA A 220 -14.11 5.39 -10.74
C ALA A 220 -13.90 4.98 -12.20
N ARG A 221 -12.70 4.52 -12.56
CA ARG A 221 -12.37 3.95 -13.87
C ARG A 221 -12.84 2.50 -14.04
N GLY A 222 -13.20 1.81 -12.96
CA GLY A 222 -13.58 0.39 -12.99
C GLY A 222 -12.41 -0.59 -12.97
N ASP A 223 -11.17 -0.14 -12.74
CA ASP A 223 -9.98 -1.00 -12.64
C ASP A 223 -10.08 -1.99 -11.45
N VAL A 224 -10.97 -1.72 -10.49
CA VAL A 224 -11.23 -2.55 -9.30
C VAL A 224 -12.47 -3.44 -9.45
N PHE A 225 -13.58 -2.92 -9.99
CA PHE A 225 -14.87 -3.63 -9.94
C PHE A 225 -15.35 -4.19 -11.29
N GLY A 226 -14.68 -3.84 -12.39
CA GLY A 226 -15.06 -4.17 -13.77
C GLY A 226 -15.55 -2.95 -14.54
N VAL A 227 -15.34 -2.97 -15.86
CA VAL A 227 -15.73 -1.89 -16.80
C VAL A 227 -17.25 -1.78 -17.03
N ASP A 228 -18.03 -2.68 -16.42
CA ASP A 228 -19.48 -2.79 -16.49
C ASP A 228 -20.16 -2.56 -15.13
N GLN A 229 -19.40 -2.13 -14.11
CA GLN A 229 -19.87 -1.95 -12.73
C GLN A 229 -19.82 -0.46 -12.34
N PRO A 230 -20.95 0.27 -12.41
CA PRO A 230 -21.04 1.62 -11.90
C PRO A 230 -20.84 1.69 -10.38
N ILE A 231 -20.43 2.86 -9.90
CA ILE A 231 -20.23 3.13 -8.47
C ILE A 231 -20.87 4.45 -8.02
N VAL A 232 -21.21 4.50 -6.74
CA VAL A 232 -21.43 5.74 -5.97
C VAL A 232 -20.28 5.84 -4.98
N LEU A 233 -19.46 6.89 -5.09
CA LEU A 233 -18.36 7.12 -4.14
C LEU A 233 -18.90 7.81 -2.89
N HIS A 234 -18.62 7.22 -1.73
CA HIS A 234 -18.78 7.85 -0.42
C HIS A 234 -17.37 8.28 0.05
N LEU A 235 -17.14 9.58 0.07
CA LEU A 235 -15.91 10.21 0.52
C LEU A 235 -16.09 10.63 1.98
N TYR A 236 -15.19 10.22 2.87
CA TYR A 236 -15.28 10.49 4.30
C TYR A 236 -13.95 10.93 4.89
N ASP A 237 -14.01 11.85 5.83
CA ASP A 237 -12.88 12.43 6.57
C ASP A 237 -13.42 13.14 7.83
N GLU A 238 -12.55 13.60 8.73
CA GLU A 238 -12.97 14.40 9.90
C GLU A 238 -13.67 15.70 9.44
N SER A 239 -14.72 16.15 10.13
CA SER A 239 -15.60 17.23 9.65
C SER A 239 -14.92 18.59 9.42
N GLU A 240 -13.71 18.81 9.96
CA GLU A 240 -12.89 19.99 9.64
C GLU A 240 -12.34 19.98 8.20
N ASN A 241 -12.23 18.79 7.58
CA ASN A 241 -11.71 18.58 6.23
C ASN A 241 -12.80 18.65 5.14
N ILE A 242 -14.04 19.03 5.48
CA ILE A 242 -15.19 19.04 4.55
C ILE A 242 -14.96 19.89 3.29
N SER A 243 -14.21 21.00 3.39
CA SER A 243 -13.86 21.86 2.25
C SER A 243 -12.83 21.23 1.31
N ASP A 244 -11.94 20.39 1.83
CA ASP A 244 -10.99 19.63 1.01
C ASP A 244 -11.70 18.45 0.33
N MET A 245 -12.69 17.83 1.01
CA MET A 245 -13.56 16.82 0.41
C MET A 245 -14.43 17.38 -0.73
N GLU A 246 -14.97 18.60 -0.59
CA GLU A 246 -15.70 19.30 -1.65
C GLU A 246 -14.79 19.53 -2.88
N GLY A 247 -13.55 19.98 -2.67
CA GLY A 247 -12.56 20.13 -3.75
C GLY A 247 -12.22 18.81 -4.45
N ILE A 248 -12.06 17.71 -3.70
CA ILE A 248 -11.83 16.37 -4.26
C ILE A 248 -13.06 15.87 -5.04
N ALA A 249 -14.28 16.18 -4.60
CA ALA A 249 -15.49 15.87 -5.34
C ALA A 249 -15.52 16.60 -6.69
N MET A 250 -15.18 17.89 -6.72
CA MET A 250 -15.07 18.68 -7.95
C MET A 250 -14.02 18.09 -8.93
N GLU A 251 -12.83 17.73 -8.46
CA GLU A 251 -11.81 17.09 -9.32
C GLU A 251 -12.31 15.74 -9.91
N MET A 252 -13.10 14.99 -9.15
CA MET A 252 -13.66 13.71 -9.59
C MET A 252 -14.83 13.86 -10.57
N GLU A 253 -15.58 14.97 -10.51
CA GLU A 253 -16.56 15.36 -11.52
C GLU A 253 -15.87 15.82 -12.82
N ASP A 254 -14.86 16.69 -12.72
CA ASP A 254 -14.06 17.15 -13.88
C ASP A 254 -13.42 15.97 -14.65
N CYS A 255 -13.02 14.90 -13.94
CA CYS A 255 -12.51 13.69 -14.56
C CYS A 255 -13.52 12.94 -15.46
N SER A 256 -14.81 13.26 -15.40
CA SER A 256 -15.85 12.78 -16.33
C SER A 256 -15.94 11.24 -16.46
N PHE A 257 -15.81 10.51 -15.34
CA PHE A 257 -15.81 9.04 -15.34
C PHE A 257 -17.19 8.43 -15.61
N GLU A 258 -17.33 7.68 -16.71
CA GLU A 258 -18.58 7.03 -17.13
C GLU A 258 -19.22 6.11 -16.06
N LEU A 259 -18.43 5.46 -15.21
CA LEU A 259 -18.91 4.56 -14.15
C LEU A 259 -19.26 5.30 -12.84
N LEU A 260 -18.81 6.54 -12.63
CA LEU A 260 -19.10 7.31 -11.43
C LEU A 260 -20.47 7.97 -11.57
N LYS A 261 -21.48 7.45 -10.85
CA LYS A 261 -22.88 7.91 -11.01
C LYS A 261 -23.30 8.95 -9.98
N GLN A 262 -22.62 9.00 -8.84
CA GLN A 262 -22.83 9.98 -7.77
C GLN A 262 -21.59 10.04 -6.87
N ILE A 263 -21.32 11.22 -6.31
CA ILE A 263 -20.43 11.42 -5.17
C ILE A 263 -21.29 11.81 -3.96
N VAL A 264 -20.91 11.31 -2.79
CA VAL A 264 -21.40 11.72 -1.47
C VAL A 264 -20.16 12.08 -0.65
N PHE A 265 -20.08 13.27 -0.07
CA PHE A 265 -18.99 13.66 0.81
C PHE A 265 -19.52 14.19 2.15
N THR A 266 -18.96 13.73 3.27
CA THR A 266 -19.48 14.03 4.61
C THR A 266 -18.48 13.62 5.72
N GLY A 267 -18.62 14.22 6.91
CA GLY A 267 -18.01 13.73 8.16
C GLY A 267 -19.01 13.00 9.08
N GLU A 268 -20.22 12.71 8.61
CA GLU A 268 -21.29 12.04 9.37
C GLU A 268 -21.33 10.53 9.07
N ASP A 269 -21.11 9.70 10.09
CA ASP A 269 -21.04 8.24 9.98
C ASP A 269 -22.32 7.63 9.38
N GLU A 270 -23.49 8.12 9.80
CA GLU A 270 -24.80 7.64 9.36
C GLU A 270 -25.09 7.91 7.88
N VAL A 271 -24.35 8.84 7.26
CA VAL A 271 -24.41 9.15 5.82
C VAL A 271 -23.29 8.43 5.07
N ALA A 272 -22.06 8.47 5.58
CA ALA A 272 -20.90 7.86 4.93
C ALA A 272 -20.98 6.33 4.85
N PHE A 273 -21.41 5.66 5.92
CA PHE A 273 -21.49 4.20 5.98
C PHE A 273 -22.83 3.64 5.45
N LEU A 274 -23.74 4.49 4.98
CA LEU A 274 -25.10 4.12 4.60
C LEU A 274 -25.16 3.18 3.39
N ASN A 275 -25.61 1.94 3.63
CA ASN A 275 -25.82 0.90 2.62
C ASN A 275 -24.58 0.58 1.75
N VAL A 276 -23.37 0.79 2.28
CA VAL A 276 -22.12 0.57 1.53
C VAL A 276 -21.91 -0.91 1.19
N ASP A 277 -21.45 -1.19 -0.03
CA ASP A 277 -21.10 -2.52 -0.55
C ASP A 277 -19.61 -2.83 -0.36
N VAL A 278 -18.77 -1.78 -0.39
CA VAL A 278 -17.32 -1.87 -0.25
C VAL A 278 -16.83 -0.71 0.60
N ALA A 279 -15.84 -0.94 1.47
CA ALA A 279 -15.21 0.10 2.28
C ALA A 279 -13.68 -0.04 2.30
N PHE A 280 -12.98 1.05 1.96
CA PHE A 280 -11.55 1.23 2.14
C PHE A 280 -11.32 2.09 3.38
N LEU A 281 -10.83 1.47 4.46
CA LEU A 281 -10.52 2.16 5.72
C LEU A 281 -9.03 2.54 5.72
N ASN A 282 -8.75 3.81 5.44
CA ASN A 282 -7.39 4.32 5.19
C ASN A 282 -6.75 5.00 6.42
N ASP A 283 -7.54 5.28 7.44
CA ASP A 283 -7.20 6.11 8.60
C ASP A 283 -5.92 5.61 9.28
N SER A 284 -4.88 6.46 9.29
CA SER A 284 -3.54 6.10 9.75
C SER A 284 -3.08 7.10 10.80
N VAL A 285 -3.17 6.74 12.07
CA VAL A 285 -2.60 7.53 13.16
C VAL A 285 -1.12 7.13 13.34
N PRO A 286 -0.16 8.06 13.41
CA PRO A 286 1.24 7.72 13.66
C PRO A 286 1.44 7.18 15.08
N VAL A 287 1.62 5.87 15.24
CA VAL A 287 1.84 5.22 16.54
C VAL A 287 3.34 5.18 16.87
N ASP A 288 3.99 6.34 16.91
CA ASP A 288 5.45 6.48 17.06
C ASP A 288 5.91 6.33 18.53
N GLY A 289 5.41 5.31 19.22
CA GLY A 289 5.61 5.07 20.66
C GLY A 289 4.73 5.93 21.58
N ASP A 290 3.85 6.76 21.02
CA ASP A 290 2.90 7.57 21.79
C ASP A 290 1.59 6.79 22.02
N ARG A 291 1.32 6.47 23.29
CA ARG A 291 0.11 5.77 23.74
C ARG A 291 -1.17 6.55 23.43
N ALA A 292 -1.18 7.88 23.49
CA ALA A 292 -2.37 8.67 23.18
C ALA A 292 -2.71 8.62 21.67
N LEU A 293 -1.69 8.47 20.81
CA LEU A 293 -1.89 8.25 19.37
C LEU A 293 -2.33 6.82 19.06
N PHE A 294 -1.88 5.82 19.84
CA PHE A 294 -2.45 4.47 19.79
C PHE A 294 -3.94 4.47 20.20
N GLU A 295 -4.27 5.17 21.29
CA GLU A 295 -5.64 5.30 21.79
C GLU A 295 -6.57 5.95 20.76
N LYS A 296 -6.17 7.05 20.10
CA LYS A 296 -6.96 7.61 18.98
C LYS A 296 -7.11 6.59 17.83
N CYS A 297 -6.09 5.80 17.52
CA CYS A 297 -6.16 4.78 16.48
C CYS A 297 -7.22 3.71 16.80
N VAL A 298 -7.17 3.15 18.01
CA VAL A 298 -8.13 2.13 18.48
C VAL A 298 -9.56 2.71 18.54
N GLN A 299 -9.73 3.94 19.05
CA GLN A 299 -11.02 4.64 19.04
C GLN A 299 -11.58 4.77 17.63
N THR A 300 -10.75 5.17 16.64
CA THR A 300 -11.15 5.34 15.24
C THR A 300 -11.66 4.03 14.64
N TYR A 301 -10.90 2.93 14.76
CA TYR A 301 -11.32 1.65 14.18
C TYR A 301 -12.48 0.98 14.94
N ALA A 302 -12.64 1.27 16.24
CA ALA A 302 -13.82 0.90 16.99
C ALA A 302 -15.07 1.69 16.53
N GLY A 303 -14.91 2.98 16.24
CA GLY A 303 -15.92 3.84 15.60
C GLY A 303 -16.35 3.28 14.25
N HIS A 304 -15.41 3.06 13.32
CA HIS A 304 -15.68 2.48 12.00
C HIS A 304 -16.37 1.12 12.09
N GLY A 305 -15.99 0.27 13.04
CA GLY A 305 -16.67 -0.99 13.31
C GLY A 305 -18.14 -0.80 13.73
N LYS A 306 -18.42 0.16 14.63
CA LYS A 306 -19.79 0.53 15.05
C LYS A 306 -20.60 1.10 13.87
N ALA A 307 -20.03 2.03 13.10
CA ALA A 307 -20.68 2.67 11.96
C ALA A 307 -21.03 1.67 10.84
N LEU A 308 -20.10 0.76 10.49
CA LEU A 308 -20.38 -0.37 9.61
C LEU A 308 -21.51 -1.25 10.17
N SER A 309 -21.45 -1.60 11.46
CA SER A 309 -22.49 -2.43 12.10
C SER A 309 -23.88 -1.79 12.08
N ALA A 310 -23.96 -0.46 12.19
CA ALA A 310 -25.23 0.25 12.19
C ALA A 310 -25.77 0.48 10.76
N HIS A 311 -24.94 0.96 9.84
CA HIS A 311 -25.41 1.57 8.58
C HIS A 311 -25.07 0.78 7.30
N ALA A 312 -24.04 -0.09 7.32
CA ALA A 312 -23.60 -0.81 6.13
C ALA A 312 -24.42 -2.08 5.83
N LYS A 313 -24.39 -2.52 4.57
CA LYS A 313 -24.93 -3.81 4.15
C LYS A 313 -24.18 -4.93 4.87
N LYS A 314 -24.87 -5.99 5.31
CA LYS A 314 -24.20 -7.12 6.01
C LYS A 314 -23.32 -7.97 5.10
N THR A 315 -23.36 -7.71 3.80
CA THR A 315 -22.51 -8.27 2.74
C THR A 315 -21.35 -7.34 2.32
N VAL A 316 -21.14 -6.20 3.00
CA VAL A 316 -20.07 -5.23 2.71
C VAL A 316 -18.70 -5.93 2.65
N LYS A 317 -17.81 -5.51 1.75
CA LYS A 317 -16.41 -5.97 1.72
C LYS A 317 -15.47 -4.87 2.21
N VAL A 318 -14.81 -5.09 3.35
CA VAL A 318 -14.01 -4.09 4.05
C VAL A 318 -12.51 -4.42 3.93
N ILE A 319 -11.72 -3.45 3.47
CA ILE A 319 -10.26 -3.52 3.47
C ILE A 319 -9.67 -2.41 4.34
N ILE A 320 -8.87 -2.80 5.34
CA ILE A 320 -8.12 -1.90 6.20
C ILE A 320 -6.74 -1.72 5.58
N THR A 321 -6.35 -0.47 5.34
CA THR A 321 -5.01 -0.11 4.84
C THR A 321 -4.24 0.80 5.78
N GLY A 322 -4.91 1.37 6.79
CA GLY A 322 -4.28 2.22 7.79
C GLY A 322 -3.54 1.44 8.87
N HIS A 323 -2.40 1.97 9.32
CA HIS A 323 -1.53 1.26 10.27
C HIS A 323 -1.93 1.49 11.74
N PRO A 324 -1.74 0.50 12.64
CA PRO A 324 -1.25 -0.86 12.37
C PRO A 324 -2.34 -1.79 11.78
N ILE A 325 -2.13 -2.25 10.56
CA ILE A 325 -3.18 -2.84 9.69
C ILE A 325 -3.91 -4.04 10.32
N ASN A 326 -3.17 -4.97 10.93
CA ASN A 326 -3.75 -6.22 11.41
C ASN A 326 -4.58 -5.99 12.69
N THR A 327 -4.05 -5.24 13.66
CA THR A 327 -4.77 -4.87 14.89
C THR A 327 -5.96 -3.96 14.58
N ASN A 328 -5.81 -2.98 13.68
CA ASN A 328 -6.93 -2.13 13.22
C ASN A 328 -8.05 -2.97 12.56
N THR A 329 -7.69 -4.01 11.79
CA THR A 329 -8.66 -4.98 11.24
C THR A 329 -9.38 -5.73 12.35
N TYR A 330 -8.65 -6.24 13.34
CA TYR A 330 -9.22 -6.98 14.47
C TYR A 330 -10.17 -6.12 15.32
N VAL A 331 -9.76 -4.90 15.68
CA VAL A 331 -10.60 -3.93 16.40
C VAL A 331 -11.88 -3.66 15.59
N CYS A 332 -11.76 -3.40 14.28
CA CYS A 332 -12.92 -3.15 13.44
C CYS A 332 -13.92 -4.34 13.43
N ILE A 333 -13.43 -5.58 13.26
CA ILE A 333 -14.24 -6.82 13.37
C ILE A 333 -14.93 -6.87 14.74
N ARG A 334 -14.19 -6.61 15.83
CA ARG A 334 -14.65 -6.76 17.22
C ARG A 334 -15.75 -5.78 17.63
N TYR A 335 -15.95 -4.69 16.88
CA TYR A 335 -17.08 -3.77 17.01
C TYR A 335 -18.15 -3.93 15.92
N ALA A 336 -17.81 -4.48 14.75
CA ALA A 336 -18.71 -4.73 13.63
C ALA A 336 -19.67 -5.93 13.80
N LYS A 337 -20.18 -6.14 15.02
CA LYS A 337 -20.88 -7.36 15.50
C LYS A 337 -22.04 -7.90 14.63
N SER A 338 -22.60 -7.13 13.70
CA SER A 338 -23.67 -7.57 12.80
C SER A 338 -23.20 -8.03 11.41
N ILE A 339 -21.89 -7.96 11.14
CA ILE A 339 -21.26 -8.31 9.86
C ILE A 339 -20.35 -9.51 10.09
N PRO A 340 -20.37 -10.56 9.23
CA PRO A 340 -19.45 -11.69 9.33
C PRO A 340 -17.98 -11.26 9.28
N TYR A 341 -17.09 -11.89 10.05
CA TYR A 341 -15.68 -11.50 10.13
C TYR A 341 -14.94 -11.74 8.80
N GLU A 342 -15.45 -12.67 7.97
CA GLU A 342 -14.97 -12.98 6.63
C GLU A 342 -15.12 -11.81 5.64
N ASN A 343 -15.89 -10.78 6.00
CA ASN A 343 -16.04 -9.54 5.26
C ASN A 343 -15.00 -8.46 5.61
N PHE A 344 -14.01 -8.77 6.47
CA PHE A 344 -12.93 -7.86 6.85
C PHE A 344 -11.56 -8.42 6.46
N THR A 345 -10.72 -7.58 5.86
CA THR A 345 -9.36 -7.95 5.46
C THR A 345 -8.38 -6.82 5.73
N GLY A 346 -7.17 -7.17 6.16
CA GLY A 346 -6.04 -6.23 6.21
C GLY A 346 -5.24 -6.27 4.92
N LEU A 347 -4.67 -5.12 4.51
CA LEU A 347 -3.79 -5.03 3.36
C LEU A 347 -2.41 -5.67 3.62
N SER A 348 -2.16 -6.86 3.08
CA SER A 348 -0.82 -7.45 2.97
C SER A 348 -0.28 -7.52 1.53
N ARG A 349 -1.14 -7.22 0.54
CA ARG A 349 -0.84 -7.30 -0.91
C ARG A 349 0.36 -6.49 -1.39
N LEU A 350 0.79 -5.44 -0.68
CA LEU A 350 1.94 -4.63 -1.09
C LEU A 350 3.25 -5.43 -1.12
N ASN A 351 3.50 -6.27 -0.11
CA ASN A 351 4.73 -7.06 -0.03
C ASN A 351 4.69 -8.26 -1.00
N HIS A 352 3.50 -8.83 -1.25
CA HIS A 352 3.29 -9.79 -2.33
C HIS A 352 3.63 -9.17 -3.70
N ASN A 353 3.10 -7.97 -4.01
CA ASN A 353 3.38 -7.27 -5.26
C ASN A 353 4.89 -6.93 -5.42
N ARG A 354 5.60 -6.64 -4.32
CA ARG A 354 7.06 -6.42 -4.31
C ARG A 354 7.83 -7.69 -4.65
N ALA A 355 7.56 -8.81 -3.97
CA ALA A 355 8.21 -10.08 -4.23
C ALA A 355 7.99 -10.56 -5.69
N VAL A 356 6.75 -10.47 -6.16
CA VAL A 356 6.39 -10.72 -7.57
C VAL A 356 7.18 -9.83 -8.53
N THR A 357 7.33 -8.54 -8.23
CA THR A 357 8.08 -7.60 -9.08
C THR A 357 9.56 -7.98 -9.16
N LEU A 358 10.22 -8.21 -8.03
CA LEU A 358 11.65 -8.58 -7.95
C LEU A 358 11.95 -9.88 -8.72
N LEU A 359 11.12 -10.91 -8.52
CA LEU A 359 11.22 -12.17 -9.25
C LEU A 359 10.94 -11.98 -10.75
N SER A 360 9.98 -11.14 -11.14
CA SER A 360 9.63 -10.89 -12.55
C SER A 360 10.78 -10.23 -13.31
N GLN A 361 11.45 -9.26 -12.69
CA GLN A 361 12.65 -8.61 -13.22
C GLN A 361 13.80 -9.62 -13.38
N ARG A 362 14.07 -10.45 -12.37
CA ARG A 362 15.11 -11.48 -12.40
C ARG A 362 14.85 -12.58 -13.45
N LEU A 363 13.58 -12.89 -13.73
CA LEU A 363 13.16 -13.93 -14.68
C LEU A 363 12.89 -13.44 -16.11
N GLY A 364 13.00 -12.14 -16.38
CA GLY A 364 12.71 -11.54 -17.68
C GLY A 364 11.25 -11.69 -18.10
N VAL A 365 10.31 -11.45 -17.19
CA VAL A 365 8.85 -11.55 -17.45
C VAL A 365 8.08 -10.36 -16.90
N ILE A 366 6.86 -10.14 -17.39
CA ILE A 366 5.91 -9.22 -16.74
C ILE A 366 5.39 -9.82 -15.41
N PRO A 367 5.07 -9.00 -14.39
CA PRO A 367 4.55 -9.45 -13.10
C PRO A 367 3.44 -10.49 -13.18
N ASN A 368 2.43 -10.28 -14.04
CA ASN A 368 1.27 -11.16 -14.24
C ASN A 368 1.61 -12.57 -14.82
N LYS A 369 2.88 -12.92 -14.99
CA LYS A 369 3.30 -14.30 -15.28
C LYS A 369 3.78 -15.06 -14.04
N ILE A 370 4.01 -14.40 -12.91
CA ILE A 370 4.26 -15.06 -11.62
C ILE A 370 2.94 -15.11 -10.87
N VAL A 371 2.58 -16.31 -10.40
CA VAL A 371 1.36 -16.57 -9.63
C VAL A 371 1.68 -17.45 -8.43
N ASN A 372 0.79 -17.46 -7.44
CA ASN A 372 0.89 -18.27 -6.22
C ASN A 372 2.08 -17.90 -5.31
N MET A 373 2.46 -16.62 -5.33
CA MET A 373 3.40 -16.05 -4.36
C MET A 373 2.73 -15.89 -2.99
N ILE A 374 3.44 -16.26 -1.94
CA ILE A 374 2.97 -16.15 -0.56
C ILE A 374 3.82 -15.09 0.17
N VAL A 375 3.24 -14.39 1.14
CA VAL A 375 4.00 -13.56 2.08
C VAL A 375 3.40 -13.73 3.48
N TRP A 376 4.16 -14.37 4.36
CA TRP A 376 3.78 -14.64 5.73
C TRP A 376 4.25 -13.52 6.67
N GLY A 377 3.65 -13.45 7.87
CA GLY A 377 3.95 -12.43 8.88
C GLY A 377 3.28 -11.08 8.59
N HIS A 378 3.65 -10.05 9.37
CA HIS A 378 3.04 -8.72 9.31
C HIS A 378 3.96 -7.65 8.70
N ARG A 379 5.04 -7.29 9.42
CA ARG A 379 6.01 -6.23 9.07
C ARG A 379 7.40 -6.59 9.59
N GLY A 380 8.41 -5.83 9.17
CA GLY A 380 9.76 -5.92 9.72
C GLY A 380 10.44 -7.26 9.50
N ASP A 381 11.17 -7.73 10.51
CA ASP A 381 12.08 -8.86 10.34
C ASP A 381 11.42 -10.23 10.11
N MET A 382 10.16 -10.37 10.52
CA MET A 382 9.40 -11.62 10.36
C MET A 382 8.57 -11.65 9.07
N LEU A 383 8.74 -10.67 8.17
CA LEU A 383 8.16 -10.69 6.84
C LEU A 383 8.86 -11.76 5.96
N LEU A 384 8.14 -12.82 5.58
CA LEU A 384 8.71 -13.95 4.81
C LEU A 384 8.00 -14.15 3.47
N PRO A 385 8.59 -13.69 2.35
CA PRO A 385 8.16 -14.06 1.00
C PRO A 385 8.45 -15.53 0.70
N ASP A 386 7.40 -16.37 0.75
CA ASP A 386 7.49 -17.80 0.50
C ASP A 386 7.14 -18.12 -0.97
N TYR A 387 8.10 -18.78 -1.63
CA TYR A 387 8.06 -19.13 -3.05
C TYR A 387 7.76 -20.62 -3.30
N SER A 388 7.55 -21.44 -2.26
CA SER A 388 7.42 -22.90 -2.32
C SER A 388 6.31 -23.39 -3.26
N ARG A 389 5.26 -22.57 -3.41
CA ARG A 389 4.11 -22.80 -4.30
C ARG A 389 4.10 -21.90 -5.54
N SER A 390 5.04 -20.97 -5.66
CA SER A 390 5.12 -19.99 -6.75
C SER A 390 5.52 -20.62 -8.07
N VAL A 391 4.83 -20.23 -9.14
CA VAL A 391 5.18 -20.63 -10.51
C VAL A 391 5.22 -19.45 -11.46
N VAL A 392 6.10 -19.52 -12.46
CA VAL A 392 6.12 -18.60 -13.60
C VAL A 392 5.51 -19.27 -14.84
N ILE A 393 4.67 -18.52 -15.56
CA ILE A 393 3.95 -18.96 -16.75
C ILE A 393 4.69 -18.46 -18.00
N LYS A 394 5.43 -19.35 -18.67
CA LYS A 394 6.15 -19.06 -19.92
C LYS A 394 5.64 -19.95 -21.06
N LYS A 395 5.31 -19.37 -22.22
CA LYS A 395 4.74 -20.08 -23.40
C LYS A 395 3.61 -21.08 -23.02
N ALA A 396 2.65 -20.60 -22.21
CA ALA A 396 1.52 -21.35 -21.62
C ALA A 396 1.87 -22.53 -20.68
N LYS A 397 3.14 -22.79 -20.37
CA LYS A 397 3.59 -23.80 -19.39
C LYS A 397 3.89 -23.14 -18.04
N ARG A 398 3.61 -23.85 -16.94
CA ARG A 398 4.01 -23.48 -15.57
C ARG A 398 5.39 -24.07 -15.26
N TYR A 399 6.26 -23.29 -14.62
CA TYR A 399 7.58 -23.69 -14.10
C TYR A 399 7.70 -23.21 -12.66
N LYS A 400 8.27 -23.98 -11.73
CA LYS A 400 8.45 -23.49 -10.36
C LYS A 400 9.52 -22.40 -10.34
N ILE A 401 9.39 -21.45 -9.41
CA ILE A 401 10.40 -20.41 -9.22
C ILE A 401 11.75 -21.03 -8.76
N SER A 402 11.69 -22.09 -7.95
CA SER A 402 12.85 -22.90 -7.49
C SER A 402 13.73 -23.47 -8.61
N ASP A 403 13.15 -23.67 -9.80
CA ASP A 403 13.82 -24.37 -10.90
C ASP A 403 14.56 -23.38 -11.83
N LEU A 404 14.39 -22.07 -11.59
CA LEU A 404 14.82 -20.98 -12.48
C LEU A 404 15.58 -19.86 -11.75
N VAL A 405 15.60 -19.85 -10.42
CA VAL A 405 16.32 -18.88 -9.58
C VAL A 405 17.07 -19.64 -8.48
N SER A 406 18.27 -19.18 -8.13
CA SER A 406 19.10 -19.84 -7.10
C SER A 406 18.46 -19.77 -5.72
N ARG A 407 18.53 -20.87 -4.96
CA ARG A 407 18.03 -20.95 -3.58
C ARG A 407 18.60 -19.88 -2.68
N ASP A 408 19.91 -19.63 -2.75
CA ASP A 408 20.60 -18.54 -2.02
C ASP A 408 19.91 -17.17 -2.16
N TYR A 409 19.34 -16.87 -3.34
CA TYR A 409 18.55 -15.66 -3.54
C TYR A 409 17.10 -15.80 -3.08
N LEU A 410 16.45 -16.93 -3.34
CA LEU A 410 15.05 -17.13 -2.96
C LEU A 410 14.85 -17.21 -1.43
N ASP A 411 15.80 -17.84 -0.75
CA ASP A 411 15.76 -18.13 0.69
C ASP A 411 16.21 -16.92 1.53
N GLU A 412 17.27 -16.20 1.13
CA GLU A 412 17.82 -15.07 1.90
C GLU A 412 17.72 -13.71 1.17
N GLY A 413 18.05 -13.65 -0.12
CA GLY A 413 18.08 -12.39 -0.87
C GLY A 413 16.71 -11.75 -1.14
N LEU A 414 15.66 -12.56 -1.38
CA LEU A 414 14.31 -12.11 -1.68
C LEU A 414 13.58 -11.56 -0.44
N PRO A 415 13.65 -12.19 0.76
CA PRO A 415 13.18 -11.56 1.99
C PRO A 415 13.83 -10.20 2.22
N GLU A 416 15.15 -10.09 2.09
CA GLU A 416 15.89 -8.85 2.32
C GLU A 416 15.51 -7.75 1.31
N ASP A 417 15.53 -8.05 0.00
CA ASP A 417 15.10 -7.12 -1.07
C ASP A 417 13.67 -6.59 -0.89
N VAL A 418 12.78 -7.38 -0.25
CA VAL A 418 11.40 -6.99 0.05
C VAL A 418 11.31 -6.17 1.34
N LYS A 419 12.03 -6.55 2.41
CA LYS A 419 12.08 -5.82 3.69
C LYS A 419 12.53 -4.38 3.50
N ILE A 420 13.71 -4.17 2.88
CA ILE A 420 14.29 -2.84 2.68
C ILE A 420 13.52 -1.96 1.68
N ARG A 421 12.44 -2.49 1.07
CA ARG A 421 11.76 -1.84 -0.05
C ARG A 421 10.87 -0.67 0.34
N ASP A 422 10.35 -0.63 1.58
CA ASP A 422 9.68 0.59 2.09
C ASP A 422 10.72 1.71 2.26
N ASP A 423 11.78 1.47 3.03
CA ASP A 423 12.85 2.43 3.30
C ASP A 423 13.50 2.98 2.03
N LEU A 424 13.84 2.11 1.06
CA LEU A 424 14.40 2.54 -0.22
C LEU A 424 13.44 3.42 -1.02
N VAL A 425 12.14 3.14 -1.00
CA VAL A 425 11.15 3.98 -1.68
C VAL A 425 10.98 5.31 -0.92
N GLN A 426 10.80 5.28 0.39
CA GLN A 426 10.65 6.47 1.24
C GLN A 426 11.86 7.41 1.12
N LYS A 427 13.08 6.86 1.09
CA LYS A 427 14.32 7.61 0.90
C LYS A 427 14.44 8.29 -0.47
N LEU A 428 13.87 7.69 -1.52
CA LEU A 428 13.95 8.19 -2.90
C LEU A 428 12.79 9.12 -3.28
N THR A 429 11.58 8.83 -2.83
CA THR A 429 10.38 9.62 -3.17
C THR A 429 9.98 10.64 -2.10
N LYS A 430 10.48 10.49 -0.86
CA LYS A 430 10.07 11.21 0.36
C LYS A 430 8.68 10.81 0.92
N HIS A 431 8.04 9.79 0.35
CA HIS A 431 6.74 9.27 0.82
C HIS A 431 6.80 7.73 0.99
N PRO A 432 6.17 7.13 2.01
CA PRO A 432 6.27 5.70 2.33
C PRO A 432 5.47 4.82 1.35
N GLY A 433 5.91 4.74 0.09
CA GLY A 433 5.35 3.86 -0.92
C GLY A 433 3.89 4.12 -1.29
N ILE A 434 3.36 5.32 -1.03
CA ILE A 434 1.92 5.62 -1.05
C ILE A 434 1.23 5.19 -2.35
N LEU A 435 1.77 5.54 -3.52
CA LEU A 435 1.23 5.12 -4.83
C LEU A 435 1.15 3.59 -4.96
N SER A 436 2.19 2.86 -4.53
CA SER A 436 2.19 1.40 -4.56
C SER A 436 1.25 0.78 -3.51
N ARG A 437 1.02 1.45 -2.37
CA ARG A 437 0.07 1.02 -1.33
C ARG A 437 -1.38 1.19 -1.80
N ALA A 438 -1.72 2.34 -2.39
CA ALA A 438 -3.02 2.59 -3.04
C ALA A 438 -3.31 1.52 -4.11
N LYS A 439 -2.34 1.29 -5.00
CA LYS A 439 -2.45 0.25 -6.03
C LYS A 439 -2.59 -1.16 -5.46
N ALA A 440 -1.90 -1.49 -4.36
CA ALA A 440 -2.00 -2.79 -3.70
C ALA A 440 -3.37 -3.00 -3.02
N ALA A 441 -3.98 -1.97 -2.43
CA ALA A 441 -5.34 -2.02 -1.91
C ALA A 441 -6.36 -2.27 -3.02
N CYS A 442 -6.25 -1.52 -4.12
CA CYS A 442 -7.05 -1.72 -5.33
C CYS A 442 -6.86 -3.12 -5.93
N ASP A 443 -5.63 -3.67 -5.93
CA ASP A 443 -5.36 -5.04 -6.38
C ASP A 443 -5.98 -6.11 -5.47
N GLN A 444 -5.93 -5.91 -4.14
CA GLN A 444 -6.54 -6.83 -3.18
C GLN A 444 -8.07 -6.81 -3.30
N MET A 445 -8.69 -5.63 -3.36
CA MET A 445 -10.14 -5.51 -3.52
C MET A 445 -10.63 -6.01 -4.88
N ARG A 446 -9.89 -5.77 -5.98
CA ARG A 446 -10.26 -6.32 -7.30
C ARG A 446 -10.30 -7.84 -7.28
N ASP A 447 -9.21 -8.47 -6.83
CA ASP A 447 -9.09 -9.92 -6.86
C ASP A 447 -10.10 -10.57 -5.90
N TRP A 448 -10.49 -9.86 -4.83
CA TRP A 448 -11.60 -10.25 -3.95
C TRP A 448 -12.99 -10.09 -4.60
N TRP A 449 -13.22 -9.01 -5.34
CA TRP A 449 -14.52 -8.68 -5.93
C TRP A 449 -14.84 -9.46 -7.21
N ILE A 450 -13.81 -9.83 -7.98
CA ILE A 450 -13.91 -10.54 -9.26
C ILE A 450 -13.63 -12.05 -9.09
N GLY A 451 -12.85 -12.44 -8.08
CA GLY A 451 -12.38 -13.82 -7.88
C GLY A 451 -11.07 -14.10 -8.63
N LEU A 452 -10.48 -15.28 -8.37
CA LEU A 452 -9.21 -15.72 -8.96
C LEU A 452 -9.38 -16.90 -9.93
N PRO A 453 -8.52 -17.02 -10.96
CA PRO A 453 -8.53 -18.19 -11.83
C PRO A 453 -8.24 -19.48 -11.06
N ALA A 454 -8.87 -20.59 -11.48
CA ALA A 454 -8.77 -21.88 -10.78
C ALA A 454 -7.31 -22.30 -10.48
N GLY A 455 -7.06 -22.66 -9.23
CA GLY A 455 -5.72 -23.02 -8.74
C GLY A 455 -4.75 -21.83 -8.62
N GLN A 456 -5.25 -20.59 -8.60
CA GLN A 456 -4.49 -19.40 -8.22
C GLN A 456 -4.95 -18.83 -6.87
N PHE A 457 -4.00 -18.31 -6.10
CA PHE A 457 -4.24 -17.64 -4.82
C PHE A 457 -3.37 -16.38 -4.69
N VAL A 458 -3.75 -15.48 -3.77
CA VAL A 458 -3.01 -14.26 -3.42
C VAL A 458 -2.81 -14.17 -1.91
N THR A 459 -1.94 -13.27 -1.46
CA THR A 459 -1.78 -12.98 -0.02
C THR A 459 -2.80 -11.94 0.45
N MET A 460 -3.49 -12.22 1.56
CA MET A 460 -4.40 -11.29 2.27
C MET A 460 -4.25 -11.47 3.79
N SER A 461 -4.36 -10.38 4.57
CA SER A 461 -4.50 -10.52 6.03
C SER A 461 -5.96 -10.79 6.39
N VAL A 462 -6.23 -11.89 7.09
CA VAL A 462 -7.57 -12.34 7.49
C VAL A 462 -7.56 -12.85 8.93
N LEU A 463 -8.73 -12.94 9.57
CA LEU A 463 -8.84 -13.52 10.92
C LEU A 463 -8.47 -15.01 10.91
N SER A 464 -7.65 -15.41 11.88
CA SER A 464 -7.16 -16.76 12.10
C SER A 464 -8.19 -17.64 12.80
N ASP A 465 -8.28 -18.89 12.34
CA ASP A 465 -9.07 -20.00 12.88
C ASP A 465 -8.22 -21.07 13.58
N GLY A 466 -6.90 -20.85 13.71
CA GLY A 466 -5.92 -21.84 14.19
C GLY A 466 -5.03 -22.44 13.10
N VAL A 467 -5.32 -22.20 11.81
CA VAL A 467 -4.59 -22.80 10.69
C VAL A 467 -3.09 -22.46 10.71
N TYR A 468 -2.28 -23.45 10.35
CA TYR A 468 -0.81 -23.47 10.48
C TYR A 468 -0.23 -23.34 11.91
N GLY A 469 -1.08 -23.17 12.93
CA GLY A 469 -0.65 -22.92 14.31
C GLY A 469 -0.43 -21.44 14.63
N VAL A 470 -1.01 -20.53 13.83
CA VAL A 470 -1.29 -19.16 14.28
C VAL A 470 -2.45 -19.24 15.27
N PRO A 471 -2.40 -18.62 16.47
CA PRO A 471 -3.54 -18.58 17.38
C PRO A 471 -4.83 -18.04 16.71
N PRO A 472 -6.03 -18.46 17.17
CA PRO A 472 -7.28 -17.84 16.76
C PRO A 472 -7.37 -16.39 17.27
N ASP A 473 -8.36 -15.63 16.78
CA ASP A 473 -8.57 -14.22 17.16
C ASP A 473 -7.31 -13.34 16.94
N LEU A 474 -6.58 -13.63 15.87
CA LEU A 474 -5.50 -12.83 15.31
C LEU A 474 -5.74 -12.57 13.84
N VAL A 475 -5.59 -11.34 13.37
CA VAL A 475 -5.54 -11.06 11.93
C VAL A 475 -4.13 -11.34 11.44
N PHE A 476 -3.96 -12.28 10.51
CA PHE A 476 -2.67 -12.78 10.05
C PHE A 476 -2.61 -12.88 8.53
N SER A 477 -1.41 -12.73 7.94
CA SER A 477 -1.21 -12.76 6.49
C SER A 477 -1.14 -14.20 5.97
N TYR A 478 -2.18 -14.61 5.23
CA TYR A 478 -2.31 -15.95 4.65
C TYR A 478 -2.35 -15.91 3.12
N PRO A 479 -1.92 -16.99 2.45
CA PRO A 479 -2.35 -17.27 1.08
C PRO A 479 -3.83 -17.71 1.08
N VAL A 480 -4.65 -17.05 0.25
CA VAL A 480 -6.08 -17.35 0.12
C VAL A 480 -6.50 -17.59 -1.33
N PHE A 481 -7.28 -18.65 -1.55
CA PHE A 481 -8.12 -18.78 -2.73
C PHE A 481 -9.28 -17.78 -2.63
N ILE A 482 -9.78 -17.31 -3.77
CA ILE A 482 -10.96 -16.45 -3.85
C ILE A 482 -11.83 -16.93 -5.02
N ASP A 483 -13.12 -17.18 -4.75
CA ASP A 483 -14.08 -17.60 -5.76
C ASP A 483 -14.87 -16.43 -6.39
N ASN A 484 -15.63 -16.74 -7.44
CA ASN A 484 -16.47 -15.78 -8.15
C ASN A 484 -17.67 -15.29 -7.31
N ALA A 485 -17.91 -15.85 -6.12
CA ALA A 485 -18.92 -15.41 -5.17
C ALA A 485 -18.34 -14.44 -4.12
N ARG A 486 -17.06 -14.04 -4.24
CA ARG A 486 -16.33 -13.13 -3.34
C ARG A 486 -16.11 -13.71 -1.95
N SER A 487 -16.11 -15.04 -1.85
CA SER A 487 -15.68 -15.77 -0.66
C SER A 487 -14.21 -16.16 -0.81
N TRP A 488 -13.45 -16.03 0.27
CA TRP A 488 -12.06 -16.46 0.35
C TRP A 488 -11.91 -17.68 1.24
N LYS A 489 -10.85 -18.48 1.03
CA LYS A 489 -10.46 -19.59 1.91
C LYS A 489 -8.94 -19.69 2.00
N VAL A 490 -8.40 -19.86 3.20
CA VAL A 490 -6.97 -20.10 3.42
C VAL A 490 -6.53 -21.37 2.67
N VAL A 491 -5.44 -21.25 1.90
CA VAL A 491 -4.84 -22.37 1.18
C VAL A 491 -4.29 -23.36 2.20
N GLN A 492 -4.72 -24.63 2.12
CA GLN A 492 -4.34 -25.68 3.06
C GLN A 492 -3.14 -26.52 2.55
N GLY A 493 -2.49 -27.26 3.46
CA GLY A 493 -1.46 -28.25 3.11
C GLY A 493 -0.11 -27.69 2.63
N ILE A 494 0.22 -26.42 2.87
CA ILE A 494 1.57 -25.89 2.71
C ILE A 494 2.49 -26.49 3.80
N PRO A 495 3.65 -27.10 3.45
CA PRO A 495 4.60 -27.58 4.44
C PRO A 495 5.18 -26.44 5.28
N VAL A 496 5.19 -26.59 6.60
CA VAL A 496 5.78 -25.61 7.52
C VAL A 496 7.13 -26.14 8.00
N ASP A 497 8.21 -25.65 7.40
CA ASP A 497 9.59 -25.90 7.83
C ASP A 497 9.96 -25.03 9.05
N GLU A 498 11.20 -25.14 9.52
CA GLU A 498 11.72 -24.40 10.67
C GLU A 498 11.71 -22.87 10.46
N LYS A 499 12.02 -22.39 9.25
CA LYS A 499 12.08 -20.95 8.92
C LYS A 499 10.67 -20.35 8.87
N LEU A 500 9.72 -21.06 8.28
CA LEU A 500 8.31 -20.66 8.28
C LEU A 500 7.69 -20.81 9.68
N ARG A 501 8.03 -21.85 10.45
CA ARG A 501 7.58 -22.01 11.84
C ARG A 501 8.04 -20.84 12.71
N HIS A 502 9.31 -20.43 12.60
CA HIS A 502 9.84 -19.27 13.32
C HIS A 502 9.14 -17.97 12.90
N CYS A 503 9.03 -17.71 11.60
CA CYS A 503 8.31 -16.55 11.05
C CYS A 503 6.87 -16.45 11.59
N ILE A 504 6.13 -17.56 11.57
CA ILE A 504 4.76 -17.64 12.11
C ILE A 504 4.74 -17.37 13.60
N THR A 505 5.63 -18.01 14.37
CA THR A 505 5.61 -17.96 15.84
C THR A 505 5.94 -16.57 16.37
N GLU A 506 6.98 -15.90 15.85
CA GLU A 506 7.34 -14.56 16.30
C GLU A 506 6.35 -13.50 15.77
N SER A 507 5.86 -13.64 14.53
CA SER A 507 4.79 -12.76 14.02
C SER A 507 3.50 -12.87 14.82
N ALA A 508 3.15 -14.08 15.30
CA ALA A 508 1.98 -14.29 16.14
C ALA A 508 2.13 -13.56 17.48
N LYS A 509 3.24 -13.76 18.21
CA LYS A 509 3.52 -13.08 19.49
C LYS A 509 3.48 -11.55 19.39
N ASP A 510 4.01 -10.99 18.30
CA ASP A 510 3.98 -9.54 18.06
C ASP A 510 2.55 -9.03 17.83
N LEU A 511 1.72 -9.80 17.10
CA LEU A 511 0.31 -9.48 16.86
C LEU A 511 -0.57 -9.74 18.08
N GLU A 512 -0.28 -10.74 18.92
CA GLU A 512 -0.94 -10.94 20.22
C GLU A 512 -0.71 -9.74 21.13
N ARG A 513 0.55 -9.29 21.26
CA ARG A 513 0.88 -8.11 22.07
C ARG A 513 0.20 -6.84 21.56
N GLU A 514 0.22 -6.58 20.24
CA GLU A 514 -0.42 -5.39 19.65
C GLU A 514 -1.96 -5.45 19.76
N ARG A 515 -2.55 -6.65 19.63
CA ARG A 515 -3.99 -6.90 19.86
C ARG A 515 -4.38 -6.68 21.32
N ASP A 516 -3.64 -7.27 22.25
CA ASP A 516 -3.99 -7.27 23.67
C ASP A 516 -3.85 -5.85 24.24
N GLU A 517 -2.83 -5.09 23.83
CA GLU A 517 -2.72 -3.66 24.14
C GLU A 517 -3.94 -2.87 23.60
N ALA A 518 -4.40 -3.16 22.37
CA ALA A 518 -5.62 -2.52 21.83
C ALA A 518 -6.90 -2.91 22.57
N MET A 519 -6.96 -4.12 23.16
CA MET A 519 -8.08 -4.58 23.97
C MET A 519 -8.06 -4.01 25.40
N GLU A 520 -6.88 -3.74 25.96
CA GLU A 520 -6.72 -2.93 27.18
C GLU A 520 -7.27 -1.52 26.93
N VAL A 521 -6.82 -0.83 25.86
CA VAL A 521 -7.35 0.48 25.45
C VAL A 521 -8.88 0.47 25.31
N CYS A 522 -9.45 -0.54 24.66
CA CYS A 522 -10.91 -0.68 24.53
C CYS A 522 -11.63 -0.77 25.89
N THR A 523 -10.98 -1.38 26.87
CA THR A 523 -11.53 -1.61 28.22
C THR A 523 -11.39 -0.35 29.09
N GLU A 524 -10.23 0.32 29.05
CA GLU A 524 -9.96 1.58 29.74
C GLU A 524 -10.89 2.71 29.28
N LEU A 525 -11.20 2.75 27.98
CA LEU A 525 -12.09 3.74 27.36
C LEU A 525 -13.57 3.35 27.36
N ALA A 526 -13.93 2.15 27.84
CA ALA A 526 -15.29 1.60 27.90
C ALA A 526 -16.06 1.68 26.56
N LEU A 527 -15.44 1.20 25.47
CA LEU A 527 -15.95 1.28 24.08
C LEU A 527 -17.03 0.24 23.72
#